data_AF-A0AAV7B9T8-F1
#
_entry.id   AF-A0AAV7B9T8-F1
#
_cell.length_a   1.000
_cell.length_b   1.000
_cell.length_c   1.000
_cell.angle_alpha   90.00
_cell.angle_beta   90.00
_cell.angle_gamma   90.00
#
_symmetry.space_group_name_H-M   'P 1'
#
loop_
_entity.id
_entity.type
_entity.pdbx_description
1 polymer ?
#
loop_
_entity_poly.entity_id
_entity_poly.type
_entity_poly.pdbx_seq_one_letter_code
_entity_poly.pdbx_strand_id
1 'polypeptide(L)'
;MQTSYSVPEWYINEFNPLDYYHTYYATGQGVFVAEWTEFVLRNMHETFAPGGLKGDILIDFGAGPTIYHLLSACEVFNTIITSDFLAQNREQLEKWLRKDTDALDWTHVVRHVCDLEGDSSNLEKKKETLRRKVIKVLKCDALAEKPYGAEPMPQADCITSCLCLEAPCKDLEAFTNILKKLKELLKPGGHVVIQSVLNCTFYYVGHKERERKRKNKIL
;
A
#
# COMPACT_ATOMS: atom_id res chain seq x y z
N MET A 1 10.04 27.46 14.55
CA MET A 1 10.06 27.83 13.12
C MET A 1 9.48 26.66 12.33
N GLN A 2 8.30 26.81 11.75
CA GLN A 2 7.75 25.78 10.84
C GLN A 2 8.52 25.87 9.52
N THR A 3 9.38 24.89 9.25
CA THR A 3 9.93 24.69 7.91
C THR A 3 8.77 24.33 6.98
N SER A 4 8.50 25.17 5.97
CA SER A 4 7.45 24.86 4.99
C SER A 4 8.00 23.88 3.95
N TYR A 5 8.12 22.61 4.33
CA TYR A 5 8.42 21.56 3.38
C TYR A 5 7.34 21.51 2.29
N SER A 6 7.74 21.29 1.04
CA SER A 6 6.83 20.75 0.04
C SER A 6 6.33 19.37 0.47
N VAL A 7 5.25 18.87 -0.16
CA VAL A 7 4.69 17.57 0.21
C VAL A 7 5.74 16.44 0.16
N PRO A 8 6.52 16.27 -0.93
CA PRO A 8 7.54 15.23 -1.00
C PRO A 8 8.67 15.41 0.02
N GLU A 9 9.12 16.64 0.27
CA GLU A 9 10.19 16.91 1.25
C GLU A 9 9.77 16.55 2.66
N TRP A 10 8.51 16.77 3.05
CA TRP A 10 8.03 16.33 4.36
C TRP A 10 8.12 14.81 4.47
N TYR A 11 7.68 14.07 3.45
CA TYR A 11 7.77 12.61 3.46
C TYR A 11 9.21 12.11 3.58
N ILE A 12 10.14 12.72 2.85
CA ILE A 12 11.56 12.35 2.89
C ILE A 12 12.16 12.58 4.28
N ASN A 13 11.88 13.73 4.88
CA ASN A 13 12.55 14.16 6.12
C ASN A 13 11.85 13.67 7.39
N GLU A 14 10.53 13.52 7.36
CA GLU A 14 9.73 13.37 8.57
C GLU A 14 9.09 11.99 8.73
N PHE A 15 8.83 11.27 7.63
CA PHE A 15 8.14 9.98 7.68
C PHE A 15 9.09 8.87 8.15
N ASN A 16 8.79 8.29 9.32
CA ASN A 16 9.44 7.11 9.85
C ASN A 16 8.51 5.88 9.73
N PRO A 17 8.93 4.78 9.08
CA PRO A 17 8.08 3.62 8.85
C PRO A 17 7.75 2.83 10.11
N LEU A 18 8.65 2.81 11.11
CA LEU A 18 8.39 2.15 12.39
C LEU A 18 7.35 2.94 13.18
N ASP A 19 7.50 4.27 13.25
CA ASP A 19 6.51 5.14 13.90
C ASP A 19 5.14 4.99 13.23
N TYR A 20 5.09 4.95 11.89
CA TYR A 20 3.87 4.68 11.14
C TYR A 20 3.28 3.31 11.49
N TYR A 21 4.12 2.26 11.49
CA TYR A 21 3.69 0.92 11.86
C TYR A 21 3.12 0.86 13.28
N HIS A 22 3.79 1.46 14.27
CA HIS A 22 3.32 1.51 15.65
C HIS A 22 2.05 2.32 15.81
N THR A 23 1.93 3.43 15.08
CA THR A 23 0.74 4.29 15.12
C THR A 23 -0.50 3.55 14.61
N TYR A 24 -0.36 2.73 13.57
CA TYR A 24 -1.53 2.18 12.88
C TYR A 24 -1.71 0.67 13.04
N TYR A 25 -0.64 -0.12 12.97
CA TYR A 25 -0.75 -1.56 12.74
C TYR A 25 -0.19 -2.42 13.88
N ALA A 26 0.64 -1.90 14.79
CA ALA A 26 1.25 -2.74 15.82
C ALA A 26 0.21 -3.33 16.79
N THR A 27 0.28 -4.65 17.02
CA THR A 27 -0.60 -5.37 17.94
C THR A 27 -0.70 -4.68 19.30
N GLY A 28 -1.92 -4.36 19.74
CA GLY A 28 -2.20 -3.78 21.05
C GLY A 28 -1.88 -2.28 21.19
N GLN A 29 -1.39 -1.61 20.15
CA GLN A 29 -1.06 -0.18 20.16
C GLN A 29 -1.64 0.60 18.97
N GLY A 30 -1.70 -0.03 17.80
CA GLY A 30 -2.11 0.61 16.56
C GLY A 30 -3.58 1.04 16.55
N VAL A 31 -3.86 2.20 15.98
CA VAL A 31 -5.24 2.72 15.88
C VAL A 31 -6.08 1.90 14.90
N PHE A 32 -5.46 1.16 13.98
CA PHE A 32 -6.19 0.32 13.03
C PHE A 32 -6.45 -1.10 13.51
N VAL A 33 -5.98 -1.56 14.68
CA VAL A 33 -6.03 -3.00 15.07
C VAL A 33 -7.43 -3.53 15.44
N ALA A 34 -8.50 -2.82 15.08
CA ALA A 34 -9.90 -3.18 15.34
C ALA A 34 -10.76 -3.08 14.07
N GLU A 35 -11.91 -2.40 14.14
CA GLU A 35 -12.95 -2.33 13.10
C GLU A 35 -12.40 -1.94 11.72
N TRP A 36 -11.43 -1.03 11.66
CA TRP A 36 -10.83 -0.61 10.39
C TRP A 36 -10.07 -1.76 9.72
N THR A 37 -9.20 -2.47 10.46
CA THR A 37 -8.45 -3.60 9.88
C THR A 37 -9.41 -4.70 9.44
N GLU A 38 -10.43 -5.01 10.24
CA GLU A 38 -11.45 -6.01 9.85
C GLU A 38 -12.17 -5.58 8.57
N PHE A 39 -12.67 -4.34 8.50
CA PHE A 39 -13.35 -3.82 7.31
C PHE A 39 -12.45 -3.92 6.08
N VAL A 40 -11.20 -3.48 6.20
CA VAL A 40 -10.27 -3.43 5.08
C VAL A 40 -9.87 -4.83 4.61
N LEU A 41 -9.50 -5.71 5.54
CA LEU A 41 -9.10 -7.07 5.20
C LEU A 41 -10.27 -7.87 4.62
N ARG A 42 -11.49 -7.68 5.12
CA ARG A 42 -12.69 -8.28 4.54
C ARG A 42 -12.93 -7.79 3.11
N ASN A 43 -12.88 -6.50 2.85
CA ASN A 43 -13.05 -5.97 1.49
C ASN A 43 -11.96 -6.46 0.53
N MET A 44 -10.70 -6.54 0.99
CA MET A 44 -9.61 -7.10 0.19
C MET A 44 -9.85 -8.59 -0.09
N HIS A 45 -10.26 -9.36 0.93
CA HIS A 45 -10.62 -10.75 0.76
C HIS A 45 -11.75 -10.92 -0.26
N GLU A 46 -12.88 -10.21 -0.11
CA GLU A 46 -14.02 -10.28 -1.04
C GLU A 46 -13.63 -9.88 -2.48
N THR A 47 -12.74 -8.90 -2.64
CA THR A 47 -12.24 -8.45 -3.95
C THR A 47 -11.42 -9.55 -4.64
N PHE A 48 -10.58 -10.25 -3.89
CA PHE A 48 -9.64 -11.26 -4.40
C PHE A 48 -10.07 -12.72 -4.12
N ALA A 49 -11.29 -12.92 -3.63
CA ALA A 49 -11.85 -14.23 -3.31
C ALA A 49 -12.02 -15.09 -4.59
N PRO A 50 -12.20 -16.42 -4.45
CA PRO A 50 -12.54 -17.26 -5.59
C PRO A 50 -13.75 -16.73 -6.38
N GLY A 51 -13.56 -16.48 -7.68
CA GLY A 51 -14.58 -15.88 -8.55
C GLY A 51 -14.54 -14.35 -8.63
N GLY A 52 -13.74 -13.70 -7.76
CA GLY A 52 -13.42 -12.29 -7.82
C GLY A 52 -12.29 -11.98 -8.80
N LEU A 53 -11.59 -10.88 -8.52
CA LEU A 53 -10.57 -10.31 -9.37
C LEU A 53 -9.27 -11.14 -9.32
N LYS A 54 -8.72 -11.48 -10.48
CA LYS A 54 -7.52 -12.31 -10.63
C LYS A 54 -6.75 -11.93 -11.89
N GLY A 55 -5.50 -12.36 -12.00
CA GLY A 55 -4.69 -12.12 -13.19
C GLY A 55 -3.25 -12.60 -13.04
N ASP A 56 -2.40 -12.28 -14.00
CA ASP A 56 -1.00 -12.65 -13.94
C ASP A 56 -0.20 -11.62 -13.15
N ILE A 57 -0.36 -10.34 -13.47
CA ILE A 57 0.48 -9.25 -12.94
C ILE A 57 -0.37 -8.26 -12.14
N LEU A 58 0.00 -8.07 -10.88
CA LEU A 58 -0.47 -6.99 -10.02
C LEU A 58 0.67 -5.99 -9.77
N ILE A 59 0.40 -4.71 -9.98
CA ILE A 59 1.29 -3.61 -9.57
C ILE A 59 0.69 -2.94 -8.34
N ASP A 60 1.46 -2.93 -7.26
CA ASP A 60 1.10 -2.27 -6.01
C ASP A 60 1.82 -0.92 -5.91
N PHE A 61 1.03 0.15 -5.93
CA PHE A 61 1.49 1.53 -6.06
C PHE A 61 1.37 2.28 -4.73
N GLY A 62 2.52 2.59 -4.11
CA GLY A 62 2.58 3.34 -2.86
C GLY A 62 2.23 2.50 -1.65
N ALA A 63 2.90 1.37 -1.51
CA ALA A 63 2.66 0.36 -0.47
C ALA A 63 2.95 0.86 0.96
N GLY A 64 3.76 1.91 1.11
CA GLY A 64 4.38 2.24 2.37
C GLY A 64 5.24 1.08 2.90
N PRO A 65 5.39 0.91 4.22
CA PRO A 65 6.06 -0.23 4.82
C PRO A 65 5.10 -1.43 5.06
N THR A 66 4.03 -1.56 4.28
CA THR A 66 2.89 -2.44 4.61
C THR A 66 2.64 -3.56 3.60
N ILE A 67 2.07 -4.68 4.06
CA ILE A 67 1.80 -5.86 3.23
C ILE A 67 0.33 -6.31 3.25
N TYR A 68 -0.51 -5.71 4.10
CA TYR A 68 -1.81 -6.25 4.47
C TYR A 68 -2.75 -6.42 3.28
N HIS A 69 -2.72 -5.46 2.34
CA HIS A 69 -3.58 -5.40 1.16
C HIS A 69 -3.19 -6.44 0.09
N LEU A 70 -2.00 -7.03 0.20
CA LEU A 70 -1.52 -8.04 -0.74
C LEU A 70 -1.79 -9.48 -0.30
N LEU A 71 -2.23 -9.68 0.96
CA LEU A 71 -2.35 -11.01 1.55
C LEU A 71 -3.42 -11.88 0.89
N SER A 72 -4.56 -11.31 0.48
CA SER A 72 -5.55 -12.05 -0.31
C SER A 72 -5.24 -12.00 -1.81
N ALA A 73 -4.65 -10.91 -2.29
CA ALA A 73 -4.26 -10.79 -3.69
C ALA A 73 -3.22 -11.83 -4.12
N CYS A 74 -2.28 -12.22 -3.25
CA CYS A 74 -1.22 -13.17 -3.61
C CYS A 74 -1.71 -14.59 -3.92
N GLU A 75 -2.95 -14.94 -3.57
CA GLU A 75 -3.55 -16.23 -3.91
C GLU A 75 -4.00 -16.31 -5.37
N VAL A 76 -4.34 -15.17 -5.96
CA VAL A 76 -4.98 -15.08 -7.28
C VAL A 76 -4.15 -14.35 -8.33
N PHE A 77 -3.00 -13.78 -7.92
CA PHE A 77 -2.01 -13.20 -8.81
C PHE A 77 -0.74 -14.04 -8.90
N ASN A 78 -0.17 -14.14 -10.10
CA ASN A 78 1.07 -14.88 -10.34
C ASN A 78 2.32 -14.09 -9.99
N THR A 79 2.26 -12.77 -10.14
CA THR A 79 3.38 -11.86 -9.97
C THR A 79 2.90 -10.55 -9.39
N ILE A 80 3.60 -10.07 -8.36
CA ILE A 80 3.38 -8.80 -7.70
C ILE A 80 4.64 -7.95 -7.84
N ILE A 81 4.47 -6.72 -8.28
CA ILE A 81 5.49 -5.67 -8.23
C ILE A 81 5.01 -4.64 -7.23
N THR A 82 5.69 -4.49 -6.09
CA THR A 82 5.33 -3.48 -5.10
C THR A 82 6.26 -2.28 -5.19
N SER A 83 5.81 -1.13 -4.73
CA SER A 83 6.56 0.11 -4.87
C SER A 83 6.16 1.17 -3.87
N ASP A 84 7.13 2.01 -3.54
CA ASP A 84 6.90 3.19 -2.70
C ASP A 84 7.86 4.32 -3.06
N PHE A 85 7.48 5.56 -2.76
CA PHE A 85 8.33 6.73 -2.98
C PHE A 85 9.53 6.76 -2.04
N LEU A 86 9.34 6.37 -0.77
CA LEU A 86 10.35 6.49 0.28
C LEU A 86 11.27 5.28 0.34
N ALA A 87 12.57 5.53 0.38
CA ALA A 87 13.57 4.47 0.48
C ALA A 87 13.42 3.66 1.77
N GLN A 88 13.16 4.34 2.89
CA GLN A 88 12.97 3.71 4.20
C GLN A 88 11.73 2.80 4.25
N ASN A 89 10.67 3.09 3.48
CA ASN A 89 9.51 2.21 3.37
C ASN A 89 9.84 0.94 2.58
N ARG A 90 10.48 1.11 1.42
CA ARG A 90 10.93 -0.02 0.59
C ARG A 90 11.90 -0.92 1.35
N GLU A 91 12.77 -0.35 2.18
CA GLU A 91 13.66 -1.12 3.05
C GLU A 91 12.87 -2.02 4.02
N GLN A 92 11.78 -1.54 4.64
CA GLN A 92 10.97 -2.39 5.53
C GLN A 92 10.27 -3.54 4.78
N LEU A 93 9.76 -3.28 3.57
CA LEU A 93 9.21 -4.33 2.71
C LEU A 93 10.27 -5.39 2.40
N GLU A 94 11.45 -4.94 1.98
CA GLU A 94 12.59 -5.80 1.65
C GLU A 94 13.06 -6.64 2.85
N LYS A 95 13.13 -6.04 4.06
CA LYS A 95 13.42 -6.78 5.30
C LYS A 95 12.41 -7.89 5.55
N TRP A 96 11.11 -7.59 5.39
CA TRP A 96 10.05 -8.58 5.56
C TRP A 96 10.09 -9.70 4.52
N LEU A 97 10.42 -9.37 3.27
CA LEU A 97 10.59 -10.33 2.18
C LEU A 97 11.77 -11.28 2.43
N ARG A 98 12.90 -10.76 2.92
CA ARG A 98 14.10 -11.57 3.25
C ARG A 98 14.02 -12.33 4.57
N LYS A 99 12.98 -12.09 5.38
CA LYS A 99 12.83 -12.65 6.73
C LYS A 99 13.90 -12.17 7.70
N ASP A 100 14.33 -10.91 7.55
CA ASP A 100 15.28 -10.31 8.46
C ASP A 100 14.68 -10.29 9.89
N THR A 101 15.51 -10.51 10.91
CA THR A 101 15.05 -10.68 12.30
C THR A 101 14.43 -9.41 12.90
N ASP A 102 14.72 -8.26 12.31
CA ASP A 102 14.18 -6.94 12.68
C ASP A 102 13.03 -6.48 11.76
N ALA A 103 12.50 -7.36 10.91
CA ALA A 103 11.35 -7.05 10.07
C ALA A 103 10.08 -6.80 10.91
N LEU A 104 9.20 -5.93 10.42
CA LEU A 104 7.91 -5.63 11.06
C LEU A 104 7.05 -6.90 11.19
N ASP A 105 6.48 -7.12 12.38
CA ASP A 105 5.70 -8.33 12.69
C ASP A 105 4.22 -8.24 12.24
N TRP A 106 3.98 -8.65 11.01
CA TRP A 106 2.64 -8.72 10.44
C TRP A 106 1.85 -9.99 10.83
N THR A 107 2.32 -10.82 11.76
CA THR A 107 1.69 -12.13 12.06
C THR A 107 0.23 -12.03 12.47
N HIS A 108 -0.16 -10.99 13.21
CA HIS A 108 -1.55 -10.79 13.62
C HIS A 108 -2.47 -10.48 12.43
N VAL A 109 -2.03 -9.66 11.46
CA VAL A 109 -2.76 -9.37 10.22
C VAL A 109 -2.85 -10.62 9.35
N VAL A 110 -1.74 -11.35 9.20
CA VAL A 110 -1.70 -12.61 8.43
C VAL A 110 -2.70 -13.61 9.01
N ARG A 111 -2.77 -13.74 10.33
CA ARG A 111 -3.76 -14.59 11.00
C ARG A 111 -5.18 -14.18 10.65
N HIS A 112 -5.51 -12.90 10.74
CA HIS A 112 -6.84 -12.40 10.42
C HIS A 112 -7.24 -12.71 8.97
N VAL A 113 -6.32 -12.54 8.01
CA VAL A 113 -6.59 -12.89 6.61
C VAL A 113 -6.77 -14.40 6.42
N CYS A 114 -5.93 -15.22 7.06
CA CYS A 114 -6.09 -16.68 7.03
C CYS A 114 -7.42 -17.14 7.65
N ASP A 115 -7.89 -16.48 8.70
CA ASP A 115 -9.20 -16.75 9.31
C ASP A 115 -10.34 -16.40 8.35
N LEU A 116 -10.27 -15.24 7.67
CA LEU A 116 -11.23 -14.84 6.62
C LEU A 116 -11.27 -15.83 5.45
N GLU A 117 -10.11 -16.36 5.07
CA GLU A 117 -9.97 -17.32 3.96
C GLU A 117 -10.29 -18.77 4.35
N GLY A 118 -10.55 -19.05 5.63
CA GLY A 118 -10.84 -20.39 6.12
C GLY A 118 -9.62 -21.34 6.19
N ASP A 119 -8.39 -20.81 6.17
CA ASP A 119 -7.13 -21.57 6.29
C ASP A 119 -6.25 -21.02 7.44
N SER A 120 -6.83 -20.97 8.65
CA SER A 120 -6.16 -20.46 9.86
C SER A 120 -4.95 -21.28 10.32
N SER A 121 -4.77 -22.47 9.75
CA SER A 121 -3.76 -23.45 10.17
C SER A 121 -2.36 -23.18 9.63
N ASN A 122 -2.19 -22.33 8.62
CA ASN A 122 -0.93 -22.22 7.89
C ASN A 122 -0.47 -20.79 7.56
N LEU A 123 -0.24 -20.01 8.62
CA LEU A 123 0.24 -18.62 8.51
C LEU A 123 1.56 -18.51 7.74
N GLU A 124 2.48 -19.44 7.94
CA GLU A 124 3.76 -19.42 7.24
C GLU A 124 3.59 -19.70 5.75
N LYS A 125 2.72 -20.62 5.33
CA LYS A 125 2.40 -20.80 3.90
C LYS A 125 1.86 -19.52 3.26
N LYS A 126 0.99 -18.77 3.95
CA LYS A 126 0.50 -17.47 3.46
C LYS A 126 1.64 -16.47 3.28
N LYS A 127 2.48 -16.28 4.31
CA LYS A 127 3.65 -15.40 4.24
C LYS A 127 4.59 -15.79 3.10
N GLU A 128 4.92 -17.07 2.99
CA GLU A 128 5.79 -17.59 1.93
C GLU A 128 5.18 -17.43 0.53
N THR A 129 3.86 -17.56 0.41
CA THR A 129 3.17 -17.31 -0.86
C THR A 129 3.33 -15.86 -1.28
N LEU A 130 3.02 -14.91 -0.40
CA LEU A 130 3.23 -13.49 -0.71
C LEU A 130 4.70 -13.19 -1.04
N ARG A 131 5.66 -13.67 -0.24
CA ARG A 131 7.10 -13.47 -0.48
C ARG A 131 7.55 -13.96 -1.85
N ARG A 132 7.08 -15.14 -2.29
CA ARG A 132 7.42 -15.68 -3.62
C ARG A 132 6.77 -14.90 -4.76
N LYS A 133 5.58 -14.35 -4.54
CA LYS A 133 4.83 -13.63 -5.57
C LYS A 133 5.37 -12.21 -5.78
N VAL A 134 5.92 -11.59 -4.75
CA VAL A 134 6.59 -10.28 -4.87
C VAL A 134 7.95 -10.45 -5.52
N ILE A 135 8.10 -9.99 -6.76
CA ILE A 135 9.34 -10.17 -7.53
C ILE A 135 10.26 -8.94 -7.52
N LYS A 136 9.71 -7.76 -7.20
CA LYS A 136 10.43 -6.48 -7.19
C LYS A 136 9.81 -5.52 -6.17
N VAL A 137 10.66 -4.74 -5.49
CA VAL A 137 10.29 -3.54 -4.72
C VAL A 137 10.90 -2.31 -5.40
N LEU A 138 10.08 -1.49 -6.05
CA LEU A 138 10.54 -0.39 -6.89
C LEU A 138 10.31 0.99 -6.27
N LYS A 139 11.12 1.97 -6.66
CA LYS A 139 10.78 3.38 -6.42
C LYS A 139 9.66 3.80 -7.37
N CYS A 140 8.62 4.43 -6.83
CA CYS A 140 7.61 5.13 -7.62
C CYS A 140 7.48 6.60 -7.21
N ASP A 141 6.91 7.44 -8.05
CA ASP A 141 6.56 8.83 -7.75
C ASP A 141 5.25 9.20 -8.45
N ALA A 142 4.19 9.42 -7.68
CA ALA A 142 2.87 9.76 -8.21
C ALA A 142 2.85 11.10 -8.97
N LEU A 143 3.69 12.05 -8.54
CA LEU A 143 3.73 13.40 -9.10
C LEU A 143 4.60 13.47 -10.36
N ALA A 144 5.56 12.55 -10.52
CA ALA A 144 6.39 12.45 -11.71
C ALA A 144 5.57 12.17 -12.98
N GLU A 145 6.03 12.66 -14.14
CA GLU A 145 5.38 12.40 -15.43
C GLU A 145 5.27 10.90 -15.74
N LYS A 146 6.37 10.17 -15.51
CA LYS A 146 6.44 8.70 -15.56
C LYS A 146 6.60 8.17 -14.13
N PRO A 147 5.60 7.48 -13.55
CA PRO A 147 5.64 7.11 -12.14
C PRO A 147 6.82 6.22 -11.74
N TYR A 148 7.37 5.44 -12.66
CA TYR A 148 8.54 4.58 -12.45
C TYR A 148 9.80 5.06 -13.19
N GLY A 149 9.80 6.32 -13.66
CA GLY A 149 10.93 6.89 -14.41
C GLY A 149 11.22 6.12 -15.69
N ALA A 150 12.45 5.57 -15.77
CA ALA A 150 12.93 4.80 -16.91
C ALA A 150 12.76 3.28 -16.76
N GLU A 151 12.24 2.80 -15.61
CA GLU A 151 12.02 1.36 -15.40
C GLU A 151 10.98 0.85 -16.40
N PRO A 152 11.29 -0.22 -17.17
CA PRO A 152 10.35 -0.82 -18.10
C PRO A 152 9.26 -1.58 -17.31
N MET A 153 8.08 -0.96 -17.19
CA MET A 153 6.95 -1.56 -16.49
C MET A 153 6.09 -2.42 -17.43
N PRO A 154 5.67 -3.62 -17.02
CA PRO A 154 4.71 -4.41 -17.76
C PRO A 154 3.31 -3.78 -17.69
N GLN A 155 2.44 -4.14 -18.63
CA GLN A 155 1.01 -3.89 -18.46
C GLN A 155 0.43 -4.90 -17.45
N ALA A 156 -0.19 -4.39 -16.40
CA ALA A 156 -0.77 -5.17 -15.33
C ALA A 156 -2.23 -5.52 -15.59
N ASP A 157 -2.66 -6.65 -15.03
CA ASP A 157 -4.07 -7.05 -14.97
C ASP A 157 -4.79 -6.27 -13.85
N CYS A 158 -4.05 -5.88 -12.81
CA CYS A 158 -4.55 -5.12 -11.68
C CYS A 158 -3.52 -4.11 -11.16
N ILE A 159 -3.98 -2.94 -10.75
CA ILE A 159 -3.22 -2.01 -9.92
C ILE A 159 -3.91 -1.86 -8.56
N THR A 160 -3.17 -2.03 -7.48
CA THR A 160 -3.62 -1.70 -6.12
C THR A 160 -2.97 -0.42 -5.64
N SER A 161 -3.71 0.41 -4.91
CA SER A 161 -3.12 1.53 -4.16
C SER A 161 -3.94 1.81 -2.91
N CYS A 162 -3.31 1.69 -1.75
CA CYS A 162 -4.00 1.78 -0.46
C CYS A 162 -3.44 2.93 0.37
N LEU A 163 -4.31 3.89 0.72
CA LEU A 163 -3.97 5.09 1.51
C LEU A 163 -2.81 5.91 0.95
N CYS A 164 -2.64 5.89 -0.38
CA CYS A 164 -1.51 6.56 -1.05
C CYS A 164 -1.96 7.75 -1.91
N LEU A 165 -2.85 7.51 -2.89
CA LEU A 165 -3.05 8.44 -4.00
C LEU A 165 -3.54 9.82 -3.57
N GLU A 166 -4.32 9.90 -2.49
CA GLU A 166 -4.82 11.16 -1.97
C GLU A 166 -3.75 11.97 -1.23
N ALA A 167 -2.71 11.32 -0.70
CA ALA A 167 -1.73 11.91 0.18
C ALA A 167 -0.81 12.97 -0.49
N PRO A 168 -0.29 12.75 -1.72
CA PRO A 168 0.48 13.76 -2.43
C PRO A 168 -0.38 14.81 -3.15
N CYS A 169 -1.71 14.63 -3.19
CA CYS A 169 -2.61 15.49 -3.96
C CYS A 169 -3.09 16.72 -3.19
N LYS A 170 -2.96 17.90 -3.83
CA LYS A 170 -3.48 19.18 -3.33
C LYS A 170 -4.94 19.45 -3.74
N ASP A 171 -5.40 18.83 -4.82
CA ASP A 171 -6.72 18.99 -5.42
C ASP A 171 -7.14 17.72 -6.20
N LEU A 172 -8.39 17.73 -6.70
CA LEU A 172 -8.97 16.65 -7.48
C LEU A 172 -8.25 16.45 -8.83
N GLU A 173 -7.76 17.54 -9.43
CA GLU A 173 -7.06 17.49 -10.71
C GLU A 173 -5.75 16.69 -10.59
N ALA A 174 -4.97 16.93 -9.54
CA ALA A 174 -3.77 16.15 -9.24
C ALA A 174 -4.10 14.66 -9.07
N PHE A 175 -5.17 14.34 -8.36
CA PHE A 175 -5.64 12.96 -8.16
C PHE A 175 -6.05 12.30 -9.47
N THR A 176 -6.86 12.97 -10.29
CA THR A 176 -7.27 12.49 -11.61
C THR A 176 -6.07 12.28 -12.54
N ASN A 177 -5.07 13.16 -12.50
CA ASN A 177 -3.87 13.02 -13.32
C ASN A 177 -3.02 11.81 -12.90
N ILE A 178 -2.96 11.49 -11.60
CA ILE A 178 -2.32 10.24 -11.14
C ILE A 178 -3.07 9.03 -11.69
N LEU A 179 -4.40 8.99 -11.62
CA LEU A 179 -5.19 7.88 -12.16
C LEU A 179 -4.99 7.69 -13.67
N LYS A 180 -4.88 8.78 -14.43
CA LYS A 180 -4.54 8.70 -15.88
C LYS A 180 -3.19 8.04 -16.10
N LYS A 181 -2.16 8.38 -15.31
CA LYS A 181 -0.83 7.75 -15.42
C LYS A 181 -0.86 6.26 -15.05
N LEU A 182 -1.59 5.90 -13.99
CA LEU A 182 -1.75 4.50 -13.59
C LEU A 182 -2.51 3.69 -14.65
N LYS A 183 -3.51 4.28 -15.31
CA LYS A 183 -4.24 3.64 -16.41
C LYS A 183 -3.30 3.19 -17.55
N GLU A 184 -2.26 3.95 -17.87
CA GLU A 184 -1.30 3.57 -18.92
C GLU A 184 -0.50 2.29 -18.59
N LEU A 185 -0.46 1.91 -17.31
CA LEU A 185 0.16 0.67 -16.83
C LEU A 185 -0.81 -0.52 -16.82
N LEU A 186 -2.08 -0.34 -17.19
CA LEU A 186 -3.07 -1.42 -17.23
C LEU A 186 -3.22 -2.00 -18.63
N LYS A 187 -3.47 -3.31 -18.70
CA LYS A 187 -4.01 -3.94 -19.90
C LYS A 187 -5.42 -3.39 -20.20
N PRO A 188 -5.88 -3.44 -21.47
CA PRO A 188 -7.29 -3.25 -21.77
C PRO A 188 -8.17 -4.22 -20.94
N GLY A 189 -9.14 -3.69 -20.20
CA GLY A 189 -9.97 -4.48 -19.28
C GLY A 189 -9.32 -4.78 -17.92
N GLY A 190 -8.13 -4.24 -17.65
CA GLY A 190 -7.48 -4.28 -16.35
C GLY A 190 -8.22 -3.45 -15.30
N HIS A 191 -7.93 -3.73 -14.04
CA HIS A 191 -8.68 -3.19 -12.90
C HIS A 191 -7.82 -2.30 -12.00
N VAL A 192 -8.46 -1.37 -11.30
CA VAL A 192 -7.82 -0.61 -10.22
C VAL A 192 -8.59 -0.85 -8.93
N VAL A 193 -7.88 -1.26 -7.90
CA VAL A 193 -8.41 -1.40 -6.53
C VAL A 193 -7.79 -0.30 -5.69
N ILE A 194 -8.62 0.65 -5.24
CA ILE A 194 -8.18 1.81 -4.46
C ILE A 194 -8.83 1.75 -3.10
N GLN A 195 -8.00 1.84 -2.07
CA GLN A 195 -8.43 2.11 -0.72
C GLN A 195 -7.97 3.53 -0.34
N SER A 196 -8.87 4.37 0.16
CA SER A 196 -8.56 5.77 0.48
C SER A 196 -9.35 6.24 1.70
N VAL A 197 -9.04 7.44 2.19
CA VAL A 197 -9.72 8.10 3.30
C VAL A 197 -10.59 9.25 2.82
N LEU A 198 -11.85 9.26 3.27
CA LEU A 198 -12.82 10.31 2.97
C LEU A 198 -12.70 11.45 3.98
N ASN A 199 -12.83 12.70 3.53
CA ASN A 199 -12.81 13.91 4.37
C ASN A 199 -11.59 14.05 5.32
N CYS A 200 -10.54 13.26 5.14
CA CYS A 200 -9.35 13.28 5.99
C CYS A 200 -8.43 14.47 5.63
N THR A 201 -8.20 15.34 6.62
CA THR A 201 -7.39 16.56 6.48
C THR A 201 -6.01 16.44 7.10
N PHE A 202 -5.75 15.44 7.93
CA PHE A 202 -4.42 15.16 8.48
C PHE A 202 -4.32 13.71 8.95
N TYR A 203 -3.10 13.22 9.18
CA TYR A 203 -2.83 11.97 9.87
C TYR A 203 -1.50 12.06 10.63
N TYR A 204 -1.26 11.13 11.55
CA TYR A 204 -0.05 11.10 12.37
C TYR A 204 0.97 10.07 11.87
N VAL A 205 2.26 10.33 12.09
CA VAL A 205 3.35 9.37 12.01
C VAL A 205 4.12 9.48 13.32
N GLY A 206 3.83 8.60 14.27
CA GLY A 206 4.25 8.77 15.65
C GLY A 206 3.66 10.06 16.22
N HIS A 207 4.52 10.96 16.69
CA HIS A 207 4.10 12.28 17.20
C HIS A 207 4.04 13.38 16.13
N LYS A 208 4.36 13.07 14.86
CA LYS A 208 4.41 14.05 13.79
C LYS A 208 3.10 14.11 13.04
N GLU A 209 2.51 15.30 12.93
CA GLU A 209 1.29 15.52 12.15
C GLU A 209 1.61 15.84 10.69
N ARG A 210 0.89 15.21 9.77
CA ARG A 210 0.89 15.56 8.35
C ARG A 210 -0.42 16.23 7.98
N GLU A 211 -0.45 17.56 8.00
CA GLU A 211 -1.58 18.33 7.46
C GLU A 211 -1.68 18.22 5.93
N ARG A 212 -2.89 18.04 5.42
CA ARG A 212 -3.25 18.12 4.00
C ARG A 212 -3.88 19.49 3.74
N LYS A 213 -3.06 20.43 3.25
CA LYS A 213 -3.55 21.74 2.77
C LYS A 213 -4.39 21.53 1.50
N ARG A 214 -5.72 21.50 1.64
CA ARG A 214 -6.66 21.37 0.51
C ARG A 214 -7.19 22.74 0.10
N LYS A 215 -7.25 23.02 -1.21
CA LYS A 215 -8.06 24.14 -1.74
C LYS A 215 -9.53 23.76 -1.94
N ASN A 216 -9.84 22.47 -2.14
CA ASN A 216 -11.20 21.91 -2.28
C ASN A 216 -11.24 20.46 -1.74
N LYS A 217 -12.42 19.98 -1.32
CA LYS A 217 -12.60 18.60 -0.83
C LYS A 217 -12.25 17.58 -1.92
N ILE A 218 -11.32 16.68 -1.65
CA ILE A 218 -11.03 15.48 -2.44
C ILE A 218 -11.69 14.33 -1.70
N LEU A 219 -12.80 13.84 -2.25
CA LEU A 219 -13.64 12.74 -1.73
C LEU A 219 -14.27 12.98 -0.35
#